data_AF-A0A9X2L777-F1
#
_entry.id   AF-A0A9X2L777-F1
#
_cell.length_a   1.000
_cell.length_b   1.000
_cell.length_c   1.000
_cell.angle_alpha   90.00
_cell.angle_beta   90.00
_cell.angle_gamma   90.00
#
_symmetry.space_group_name_H-M   'P 1'
#
loop_
_entity.id
_entity.type
_entity.pdbx_description
1 polymer ?
#
loop_
_entity_poly.entity_id
_entity_poly.type
_entity_poly.pdbx_seq_one_letter_code
_entity_poly.pdbx_strand_id
1 'polypeptide(L)' 'MADQENPSAPQLDKAALRRIIEATVSAAGEPDPSVLPHMIRQRLEGQATGDLDVDAYIEEVMRDIKRSG' A
#
# COMPACT_ATOMS: atom_id res chain seq x y z
N MET A 1 17.31 3.69 30.66
CA MET A 1 17.10 3.69 29.20
C MET A 1 15.76 3.02 28.97
N ALA A 2 14.84 3.71 28.32
CA ALA A 2 13.46 3.26 28.18
C ALA A 2 13.39 1.99 27.31
N ASP A 3 12.60 1.06 27.82
CA ASP A 3 12.08 -0.15 27.19
C ASP A 3 11.65 0.13 25.75
N GLN A 4 12.41 -0.38 24.77
CA GLN A 4 12.03 -0.24 23.37
C GLN A 4 11.09 -1.40 23.04
N GLU A 5 9.81 -1.08 23.22
CA GLU A 5 8.64 -1.93 22.99
C GLU A 5 8.81 -2.77 21.73
N ASN A 6 8.65 -4.08 21.90
CA ASN A 6 8.52 -5.06 20.83
C ASN A 6 7.37 -4.62 19.91
N PRO A 7 7.62 -4.13 18.68
CA PRO A 7 6.53 -3.71 17.83
C PRO A 7 5.84 -4.98 17.35
N SER A 8 4.70 -5.27 17.98
CA SER A 8 3.64 -6.11 17.43
C SER A 8 3.62 -5.93 15.91
N ALA A 9 3.60 -7.05 15.18
CA ALA A 9 3.72 -7.13 13.72
C ALA A 9 3.21 -5.86 13.02
N PRO A 10 4.00 -5.25 12.11
CA PRO A 10 3.67 -3.94 11.55
C PRO A 10 2.26 -3.99 10.99
N GLN A 11 1.32 -3.34 11.69
CA GLN A 11 -0.04 -3.23 11.23
C GLN A 11 0.00 -2.31 10.01
N LEU A 12 -0.61 -2.76 8.91
CA LEU A 12 -0.56 -1.99 7.69
C LEU A 12 -1.55 -0.82 7.79
N ASP A 13 -1.07 0.32 8.25
CA ASP A 13 -1.85 1.56 8.26
C ASP A 13 -2.02 2.15 6.84
N LYS A 14 -3.03 3.02 6.66
CA LYS A 14 -3.27 3.76 5.40
C LYS A 14 -2.01 4.45 4.85
N ALA A 15 -1.22 5.07 5.73
CA ALA A 15 0.01 5.75 5.32
C ALA A 15 1.09 4.77 4.80
N ALA A 16 1.20 3.59 5.41
CA ALA A 16 2.11 2.55 4.95
C ALA A 16 1.62 1.96 3.62
N LEU A 17 0.32 1.70 3.50
CA LEU A 17 -0.30 1.22 2.27
C LEU A 17 -0.09 2.22 1.11
N ARG A 18 -0.30 3.51 1.34
CA ARG A 18 -0.04 4.56 0.33
C ARG A 18 1.40 4.53 -0.17
N ARG A 19 2.37 4.44 0.75
CA ARG A 19 3.79 4.35 0.39
C ARG A 19 4.09 3.11 -0.44
N ILE A 20 3.47 1.97 -0.12
CA ILE A 20 3.60 0.74 -0.91
C ILE A 20 3.03 0.95 -2.31
N ILE A 21 1.88 1.60 -2.44
CA ILE A 21 1.25 1.91 -3.73
C ILE A 21 2.18 2.83 -4.54
N GLU A 22 2.59 3.97 -3.99
CA GLU A 22 3.49 4.94 -4.65
C GLU A 22 4.83 4.31 -5.06
N ALA A 23 5.41 3.48 -4.19
CA ALA A 23 6.64 2.75 -4.48
C ALA A 23 6.43 1.66 -5.55
N THR A 24 5.26 1.02 -5.59
CA THR A 24 4.93 0.03 -6.63
C THR A 24 4.73 0.71 -7.98
N VAL A 25 4.01 1.84 -8.01
CA VAL A 25 3.84 2.67 -9.22
C VAL A 25 5.19 3.17 -9.72
N SER A 26 6.00 3.76 -8.84
CA SER A 26 7.33 4.27 -9.20
C SER A 26 8.29 3.17 -9.65
N ALA A 27 8.28 2.00 -8.99
CA ALA A 27 9.15 0.89 -9.35
C ALA A 27 8.77 0.23 -10.69
N ALA A 28 7.49 0.26 -11.04
CA ALA A 28 7.03 -0.33 -12.29
C ALA A 28 7.08 0.65 -13.48
N GLY A 29 7.27 1.95 -13.24
CA GLY A 29 7.48 2.98 -14.27
C GLY A 29 6.20 3.35 -15.02
N GLU A 30 5.81 2.52 -15.99
CA GLU A 30 4.53 2.60 -16.74
C GLU A 30 3.76 1.27 -16.63
N PRO A 31 3.43 0.82 -15.41
CA PRO A 31 2.56 -0.33 -15.28
C PRO A 31 1.15 0.04 -15.76
N ASP A 32 0.49 -0.91 -16.42
CA ASP A 32 -0.92 -0.76 -16.72
C ASP A 32 -1.70 -0.57 -15.39
N PRO A 33 -2.58 0.42 -15.28
CA PRO A 33 -3.38 0.64 -14.07
C PRO A 33 -4.24 -0.58 -13.71
N SER A 34 -4.43 -1.50 -14.66
CA SER A 34 -5.13 -2.76 -14.44
C SER A 34 -4.28 -3.82 -13.70
N VAL A 35 -2.95 -3.77 -13.79
CA VAL A 35 -2.05 -4.75 -13.13
C VAL A 35 -1.51 -4.28 -11.78
N LEU A 36 -1.40 -2.96 -11.59
CA LEU A 36 -0.93 -2.38 -10.34
C LEU A 36 -1.67 -2.91 -9.09
N PRO A 37 -3.03 -3.00 -9.06
CA PRO A 37 -3.74 -3.47 -7.88
C PRO A 37 -3.34 -4.89 -7.50
N HIS A 38 -3.13 -5.74 -8.50
CA HIS A 38 -2.66 -7.12 -8.29
C HIS A 38 -1.25 -7.16 -7.68
N MET A 39 -0.33 -6.34 -8.18
CA MET A 39 1.03 -6.25 -7.64
C MET A 39 1.04 -5.76 -6.19
N ILE A 40 0.18 -4.78 -5.87
CA ILE A 40 0.05 -4.26 -4.52
C ILE A 40 -0.55 -5.34 -3.62
N ARG A 41 -1.65 -5.99 -4.00
CA ARG A 41 -2.23 -7.12 -3.23
C ARG A 41 -1.20 -8.21 -2.96
N GLN A 42 -0.37 -8.59 -3.93
CA GLN A 42 0.71 -9.56 -3.72
C GLN A 42 1.75 -9.08 -2.70
N ARG A 43 2.10 -7.79 -2.69
CA ARG A 43 2.99 -7.22 -1.66
C ARG A 43 2.36 -7.18 -0.27
N LEU A 44 1.05 -7.11 -0.21
CA LEU A 44 0.27 -7.09 1.03
C LEU A 44 -0.13 -8.49 1.51
N GLU A 45 0.09 -9.51 0.68
CA GLU A 45 -0.18 -10.90 1.02
C GLU A 45 0.67 -11.29 2.24
N GLY A 46 0.00 -11.65 3.33
CA GLY A 46 0.66 -11.93 4.62
C GLY A 46 0.88 -10.72 5.52
N GLN A 47 0.48 -9.50 5.10
CA GLN A 47 0.43 -8.33 5.98
C GLN A 47 -0.93 -8.22 6.67
N ALA A 48 -0.92 -7.95 7.97
CA ALA A 48 -2.13 -7.71 8.74
C ALA A 48 -2.67 -6.31 8.41
N THR A 49 -3.63 -6.25 7.50
CA THR A 49 -4.32 -5.01 7.09
C THR A 49 -5.45 -4.61 8.05
N GLY A 50 -5.77 -5.46 9.02
CA GLY A 50 -6.80 -5.17 10.02
C GLY A 50 -8.17 -4.94 9.38
N ASP A 51 -8.85 -3.86 9.75
CA ASP A 51 -10.14 -3.40 9.21
C ASP A 51 -10.00 -2.58 7.91
N LEU A 52 -8.77 -2.44 7.39
CA LEU A 52 -8.52 -1.59 6.24
C LEU A 52 -9.00 -2.27 4.95
N ASP A 53 -9.92 -1.60 4.26
CA ASP A 53 -10.37 -1.96 2.92
C ASP A 53 -9.27 -1.61 1.90
N VAL A 54 -8.31 -2.53 1.79
CA VAL A 54 -7.11 -2.39 0.95
C VAL A 54 -7.49 -2.09 -0.49
N ASP A 55 -8.48 -2.79 -1.03
CA ASP A 55 -8.92 -2.64 -2.41
C ASP A 55 -9.47 -1.25 -2.70
N ALA A 56 -10.39 -0.76 -1.86
CA ALA A 56 -10.94 0.58 -2.00
C ALA A 56 -9.85 1.66 -1.89
N TYR A 57 -8.88 1.46 -0.98
CA TYR A 57 -7.78 2.41 -0.79
C TYR A 57 -6.79 2.41 -1.95
N ILE A 58 -6.49 1.23 -2.53
CA ILE A 58 -5.67 1.11 -3.74
C ILE A 58 -6.31 1.89 -4.88
N GLU A 59 -7.61 1.71 -5.12
CA GLU A 59 -8.34 2.45 -6.16
C GLU A 59 -8.35 3.95 -5.91
N GLU A 60 -8.55 4.39 -4.65
CA GLU A 60 -8.52 5.80 -4.27
C GLU A 60 -7.18 6.44 -4.61
N VAL A 61 -6.07 5.83 -4.14
CA VAL A 61 -4.71 6.35 -4.38
C VAL A 61 -4.38 6.33 -5.87
N MET A 62 -4.78 5.31 -6.64
CA MET A 62 -4.56 5.30 -8.09
C MET A 62 -5.32 6.40 -8.82
N ARG A 63 -6.57 6.67 -8.42
CA ARG A 63 -7.34 7.79 -8.98
C ARG A 63 -6.67 9.13 -8.64
N ASP A 64 -6.14 9.26 -7.43
CA ASP A 64 -5.44 10.47 -6.98
C ASP A 64 -4.15 10.71 -7.78
N ILE A 65 -3.34 9.66 -7.98
CA ILE A 65 -2.13 9.70 -8.81
C ILE A 65 -2.48 10.04 -10.27
N LYS A 66 -3.52 9.40 -10.84
CA LYS A 66 -3.96 9.67 -12.22
C LYS A 66 -4.53 11.09 -12.40
N ARG A 67 -5.13 11.67 -11.36
CA ARG A 67 -5.66 13.04 -11.39
C ARG A 67 -4.55 14.09 -11.20
N SER A 68 -3.49 13.75 -10.48
CA SER A 68 -2.38 14.66 -10.16
C SER A 68 -1.22 14.62 -11.17
N GLY A 69 -1.21 13.62 -12.06
CA GLY A 69 -0.26 13.49 -13.18
C GLY A 69 -0.71 14.14 -14.47
#